data_AF-A0A7Y7HWR3-F1
#
_entry.id   AF-A0A7Y7HWR3-F1
#
_cell.length_a   1.000
_cell.length_b   1.000
_cell.length_c   1.000
_cell.angle_alpha   90.00
_cell.angle_beta   90.00
_cell.angle_gamma   90.00
#
_symmetry.space_group_name_H-M   'P 1'
#
loop_
_entity.id
_entity.type
_entity.pdbx_description
1 polymer ?
#
loop_
_entity_poly.entity_id
_entity_poly.type
_entity_poly.pdbx_seq_one_letter_code
_entity_poly.pdbx_strand_id
1 'polypeptide(L)'
;MKNLVIALSVAALFASAAVSAQETAEYSGYDGFVSTKTRAEVKAETLAAIQRGELRDGEQYPDPRVGQPPAQAKTRAEVKAELAAYRKTHKEVSDDVAS
;
A
#
# COMPACT_ATOMS: atom_id res chain seq x y z
N MET A 1 47.10 -33.11 22.10
CA MET A 1 45.90 -33.54 22.84
C MET A 1 45.18 -32.28 23.30
N LYS A 2 44.08 -31.93 22.64
CA LYS A 2 43.21 -30.79 22.99
C LYS A 2 42.31 -31.24 24.13
N ASN A 3 42.41 -30.59 25.29
CA ASN A 3 41.39 -30.59 26.34
C ASN A 3 41.62 -29.32 27.17
N LEU A 4 40.61 -28.44 27.31
CA LEU A 4 40.06 -27.99 28.60
C LEU A 4 39.30 -26.65 28.51
N VAL A 5 38.03 -26.76 28.93
CA VAL A 5 37.24 -25.81 29.74
C VAL A 5 36.51 -24.68 29.00
N ILE A 6 35.21 -24.96 28.81
CA ILE A 6 34.10 -24.02 28.62
C ILE A 6 34.00 -23.15 29.89
N ALA A 7 34.20 -21.83 29.75
CA ALA A 7 33.93 -20.87 30.82
C ALA A 7 32.48 -20.39 30.71
N LEU A 8 31.65 -20.91 31.60
CA LEU A 8 30.28 -20.49 31.88
C LEU A 8 30.35 -19.21 32.75
N SER A 9 30.06 -18.04 32.19
CA SER A 9 29.81 -16.82 32.97
C SER A 9 28.37 -16.38 32.80
N VAL A 10 27.54 -16.83 33.73
CA VAL A 10 26.13 -16.47 33.94
C VAL A 10 26.07 -15.16 34.75
N ALA A 11 25.08 -14.32 34.41
CA ALA A 11 24.48 -13.26 35.22
C ALA A 11 25.36 -12.05 35.56
N ALA A 12 24.87 -10.83 35.67
CA ALA A 12 23.62 -10.18 35.32
C ALA A 12 23.91 -8.69 35.60
N LEU A 13 23.60 -7.76 34.70
CA LEU A 13 23.58 -6.34 35.06
C LEU A 13 22.36 -5.69 34.43
N PHE A 14 21.27 -5.84 35.18
CA PHE A 14 20.09 -5.00 35.34
C PHE A 14 19.72 -4.05 34.20
N ALA A 15 18.65 -4.43 33.51
CA ALA A 15 17.85 -3.56 32.67
C ALA A 15 17.21 -2.43 33.50
N SER A 16 17.57 -1.18 33.22
CA SER A 16 16.80 0.00 33.63
C SER A 16 15.75 0.30 32.56
N ALA A 17 14.63 -0.42 32.60
CA ALA A 17 13.43 0.00 31.90
C ALA A 17 12.77 1.13 32.71
N ALA A 18 13.06 2.37 32.35
CA ALA A 18 12.25 3.50 32.77
C ALA A 18 10.86 3.33 32.12
N VAL A 19 9.93 2.74 32.85
CA VAL A 19 8.52 2.67 32.45
C VAL A 19 7.95 4.07 32.67
N SER A 20 7.90 4.88 31.61
CA SER A 20 7.04 6.06 31.58
C SER A 20 5.58 5.57 31.71
N ALA A 21 4.89 6.00 32.76
CA ALA A 21 3.46 5.80 32.92
C ALA A 21 2.74 6.53 31.78
N GLN A 22 2.52 5.81 30.68
CA GLN A 22 1.70 6.29 29.59
C GLN A 22 0.25 6.02 30.00
N GLU A 23 -0.52 7.10 30.19
CA GLU A 23 -1.95 7.03 30.43
C GLU A 23 -2.58 6.30 29.24
N THR A 24 -2.92 5.03 29.43
CA THR A 24 -3.64 4.23 28.46
C THR A 24 -5.10 4.64 28.55
N ALA A 25 -5.49 5.65 27.77
CA ALA A 25 -6.88 5.76 27.35
C ALA A 25 -7.19 4.47 26.57
N GLU A 26 -7.75 3.49 27.26
CA GLU A 26 -8.04 2.16 26.71
C GLU A 26 -9.11 2.32 25.63
N TYR A 27 -8.68 2.22 24.38
CA TYR A 27 -9.61 2.21 23.25
C TYR A 27 -10.43 0.93 23.33
N SER A 28 -11.74 1.05 23.60
CA SER A 28 -12.66 -0.08 23.79
C SER A 28 -12.71 -1.08 22.63
N GLY A 29 -12.15 -0.74 21.46
CA GLY A 29 -12.06 -1.63 20.29
C GLY A 29 -10.70 -2.32 20.12
N TYR A 30 -9.75 -2.17 21.05
CA TYR A 30 -8.47 -2.86 20.98
C TYR A 30 -8.58 -4.22 21.70
N ASP A 31 -8.30 -5.30 20.97
CA ASP A 31 -8.38 -6.68 21.48
C ASP A 31 -7.07 -7.19 22.10
N GLY A 32 -6.06 -6.34 22.25
CA GLY A 32 -4.77 -6.74 22.78
C GLY A 32 -3.91 -7.53 21.79
N PHE A 33 -4.23 -7.54 20.50
CA PHE A 33 -3.42 -8.26 19.52
C PHE A 33 -1.98 -7.71 19.47
N VAL A 34 -1.03 -8.64 19.58
CA VAL A 34 0.41 -8.39 19.41
C VAL A 34 0.95 -9.37 18.38
N SER A 35 1.58 -8.84 17.33
CA SER A 35 2.23 -9.67 16.30
C SER A 35 3.40 -10.45 16.89
N THR A 36 3.54 -11.72 16.49
CA THR A 36 4.71 -12.55 16.80
C THR A 36 5.91 -12.31 15.86
N LYS A 37 5.70 -11.55 14.77
CA LYS A 37 6.74 -11.25 13.78
C LYS A 37 7.63 -10.10 14.23
N THR A 38 8.92 -10.26 14.04
CA THR A 38 9.89 -9.17 14.13
C THR A 38 9.64 -8.12 13.05
N ARG A 39 10.13 -6.90 13.29
CA ARG A 39 10.07 -5.82 12.29
C ARG A 39 10.79 -6.19 10.98
N ALA A 40 11.84 -7.00 11.06
CA ALA A 40 12.57 -7.45 9.87
C ALA A 40 11.73 -8.40 9.02
N GLU A 41 11.04 -9.36 9.66
CA GLU A 41 10.15 -10.30 8.98
C GLU A 41 8.96 -9.60 8.33
N VAL A 42 8.33 -8.66 9.04
CA VAL A 42 7.23 -7.86 8.48
C VAL A 42 7.69 -7.11 7.23
N LYS A 43 8.86 -6.45 7.27
CA LYS A 43 9.41 -5.75 6.10
C LYS A 43 9.68 -6.68 4.93
N ALA A 44 10.25 -7.86 5.19
CA ALA A 44 10.55 -8.85 4.15
C ALA A 44 9.27 -9.36 3.48
N GLU A 45 8.24 -9.66 4.28
CA GLU A 45 6.93 -10.10 3.78
C GLU A 45 6.21 -9.01 2.98
N THR A 46 6.19 -7.78 3.49
CA THR A 46 5.61 -6.64 2.77
C THR A 46 6.31 -6.42 1.43
N LEU A 47 7.64 -6.46 1.40
CA LEU A 47 8.40 -6.32 0.16
C LEU A 47 8.09 -7.46 -0.82
N ALA A 48 8.01 -8.70 -0.34
CA ALA A 48 7.67 -9.84 -1.18
C ALA A 48 6.25 -9.71 -1.77
N ALA A 49 5.28 -9.22 -1.01
CA ALA A 49 3.91 -8.99 -1.49
C ALA A 49 3.85 -7.86 -2.54
N ILE A 50 4.63 -6.79 -2.37
CA ILE A 50 4.78 -5.74 -3.39
C ILE A 50 5.39 -6.32 -4.67
N GLN A 51 6.45 -7.12 -4.55
CA GLN A 51 7.10 -7.77 -5.71
C GLN A 51 6.16 -8.74 -6.43
N ARG A 52 5.27 -9.42 -5.71
CA ARG A 52 4.21 -10.26 -6.29
C ARG A 52 3.04 -9.46 -6.89
N GLY A 53 2.99 -8.15 -6.68
CA GLY A 53 1.89 -7.29 -7.12
C GLY A 53 0.61 -7.42 -6.31
N GLU A 54 0.68 -8.04 -5.12
CA GLU A 54 -0.46 -8.18 -4.20
C GLU A 54 -0.72 -6.89 -3.42
N LEU A 55 0.32 -6.10 -3.19
CA LEU A 55 0.27 -4.81 -2.53
C LEU A 55 0.79 -3.71 -3.44
N ARG A 56 0.16 -2.54 -3.35
CA ARG A 56 0.63 -1.29 -3.98
C ARG A 56 1.59 -0.59 -3.03
N ASP A 57 2.59 0.10 -3.59
CA ASP A 57 3.59 0.84 -2.83
C ASP A 57 3.30 2.36 -2.84
N GLY A 58 3.43 3.00 -1.69
CA GLY A 58 3.28 4.46 -1.53
C GLY A 58 1.97 5.06 -2.08
N GLU A 59 2.10 6.14 -2.85
CA GLU A 59 1.02 6.98 -3.42
C GLU A 59 0.24 6.31 -4.56
N GLN A 60 0.44 5.02 -4.77
CA GLN A 60 -0.30 4.24 -5.76
C GLN A 60 -1.77 4.04 -5.36
N TYR A 61 -2.17 4.41 -4.15
CA TYR A 61 -3.57 4.37 -3.68
C TYR A 61 -4.19 5.77 -3.71
N PRO A 62 -5.46 5.94 -4.16
CA PRO A 62 -6.37 4.92 -4.69
C PRO A 62 -6.32 4.76 -6.22
N ASP A 63 -5.47 5.50 -6.95
CA ASP A 63 -5.51 5.46 -8.41
C ASP A 63 -4.81 4.21 -8.98
N PRO A 64 -5.56 3.24 -9.55
CA PRO A 64 -4.97 2.04 -10.15
C PRO A 64 -4.02 2.34 -11.31
N ARG A 65 -4.02 3.58 -11.85
CA ARG A 65 -3.23 4.01 -13.01
C ARG A 65 -1.83 4.51 -12.67
N VAL A 66 -1.47 4.66 -11.40
CA VAL A 66 -0.10 5.07 -11.04
C VAL A 66 0.91 4.04 -11.59
N GLY A 67 1.82 4.51 -12.46
CA GLY A 67 2.81 3.68 -13.15
C GLY A 67 2.38 3.11 -14.50
N GLN A 68 1.12 3.30 -14.92
CA GLN A 68 0.66 2.95 -16.25
C GLN A 68 0.90 4.14 -17.20
N PRO A 69 1.30 3.89 -18.47
CA PRO A 69 1.33 4.96 -19.45
C PRO A 69 -0.08 5.56 -19.58
N PRO A 70 -0.22 6.88 -19.73
CA PRO A 70 -1.53 7.50 -19.91
C PRO A 70 -2.22 6.82 -21.10
N ALA A 71 -3.45 6.36 -20.90
CA ALA A 71 -4.26 5.84 -22.00
C ALA A 71 -4.32 6.92 -23.09
N GLN A 72 -4.05 6.53 -24.34
CA GLN A 72 -4.15 7.44 -25.48
C GLN A 72 -5.59 7.95 -25.56
N ALA A 73 -5.78 9.23 -25.23
CA ALA A 73 -7.08 9.87 -25.37
C ALA A 73 -7.40 10.07 -26.85
N LYS A 74 -8.67 9.91 -27.23
CA LYS A 74 -9.14 10.25 -28.58
C LYS A 74 -8.86 11.73 -28.84
N THR A 75 -8.35 12.03 -30.03
CA THR A 75 -8.23 13.38 -30.55
C THR A 75 -9.61 14.04 -30.66
N ARG A 76 -9.64 15.38 -30.66
CA ARG A 76 -10.88 16.14 -30.90
C ARG A 76 -11.56 15.75 -32.22
N ALA A 77 -10.78 15.38 -33.24
CA ALA A 77 -11.29 14.96 -34.53
C ALA A 77 -12.01 13.60 -34.43
N GLU A 78 -11.42 12.62 -33.74
CA GLU A 78 -12.03 11.31 -33.53
C GLU A 78 -13.33 11.41 -32.73
N VAL A 79 -13.35 12.21 -31.67
CA VAL A 79 -14.56 12.45 -30.86
C VAL A 79 -15.67 13.07 -31.72
N LYS A 80 -15.35 14.06 -32.56
CA LYS A 80 -16.33 14.67 -33.49
C LYS A 80 -16.86 13.66 -34.51
N ALA A 81 -16.00 12.80 -35.05
CA ALA A 81 -16.40 11.78 -36.01
C ALA A 81 -17.34 10.73 -35.38
N GLU A 82 -17.04 10.30 -34.15
CA GLU A 82 -17.88 9.38 -33.38
C GLU A 82 -19.25 9.99 -33.05
N LEU A 83 -19.28 11.24 -32.58
CA LEU A 83 -20.52 11.98 -32.34
C LEU A 83 -21.37 12.12 -33.61
N ALA A 84 -20.74 12.44 -34.74
CA ALA A 84 -21.43 12.52 -36.03
C ALA A 84 -21.98 11.15 -36.47
N ALA A 85 -21.24 10.05 -36.24
CA ALA A 85 -21.70 8.70 -36.54
C ALA A 85 -22.88 8.28 -35.66
N TYR A 86 -22.80 8.57 -34.35
CA TYR A 86 -23.84 8.25 -33.38
C TYR A 86 -25.18 8.94 -33.73
N ARG A 87 -25.14 10.22 -34.11
CA ARG A 87 -26.35 10.99 -34.46
C ARG A 87 -27.05 10.52 -35.74
N LYS A 88 -26.34 9.84 -36.64
CA LYS A 88 -26.99 9.22 -37.82
C LYS A 88 -27.97 8.12 -37.40
N THR A 89 -27.68 7.43 -36.30
CA THR A 89 -28.50 6.34 -35.77
C THR A 89 -29.38 6.76 -34.59
N HIS A 90 -29.12 7.93 -33.98
CA HIS A 90 -29.82 8.49 -32.83
C HIS A 90 -30.25 9.94 -33.10
N LYS A 91 -31.38 10.10 -33.81
CA LYS A 91 -31.87 11.39 -34.35
C LYS A 91 -32.39 12.35 -33.27
N GLU A 92 -32.63 11.85 -32.07
CA GLU A 92 -33.13 12.58 -30.91
C GLU A 92 -32.06 13.42 -30.18
N VAL A 93 -30.78 13.28 -30.52
CA VAL A 93 -29.68 14.01 -29.88
C VAL A 93 -29.35 15.29 -30.66
N SER A 94 -29.70 16.46 -30.09
CA SER A 94 -29.48 17.80 -30.66
C SER A 94 -28.03 18.29 -30.56
N ASP A 95 -27.67 19.28 -31.39
CA ASP A 95 -26.31 19.81 -31.60
C ASP A 95 -26.06 21.14 -30.85
N ASP A 96 -26.62 21.27 -29.64
CA ASP A 96 -26.71 22.55 -28.91
C ASP A 96 -25.36 23.08 -28.35
N VAL A 97 -24.23 22.55 -28.81
CA VAL A 97 -22.88 22.93 -28.37
C VAL A 97 -22.14 23.80 -29.40
N ALA A 98 -22.84 24.26 -30.45
CA ALA A 98 -22.34 25.25 -31.39
C ALA A 98 -23.16 26.55 -31.29
N SER A 99 -22.90 27.35 -30.26
CA SER A 99 -23.26 28.77 -30.20
C SER A 99 -22.08 29.55 -29.62
#